data_AF-A0A920GJ53-F1
#
_entry.id   AF-A0A920GJ53-F1
#
_cell.length_a   1.000
_cell.length_b   1.000
_cell.length_c   1.000
_cell.angle_alpha   90.00
_cell.angle_beta   90.00
_cell.angle_gamma   90.00
#
_symmetry.space_group_name_H-M   'P 1'
#
loop_
_entity.id
_entity.type
_entity.pdbx_description
1 polymer ?
#
loop_
_entity_poly.entity_id
_entity_poly.type
_entity_poly.pdbx_seq_one_letter_code
_entity_poly.pdbx_strand_id
1 'polypeptide(L)'
;MLTSGTFLNGLIHIGEKQFGGGRAGESASFGITERLVERGFASGRMKTGTPPRVDGRSLDYSKMIEQPGDEQPSTFSYLPTTNLCKRSVPAT
;
A
#
# COMPACT_ATOMS: atom_id res chain seq x y z
N MET A 1 19.58 8.25 5.48
CA MET A 1 18.62 7.14 5.31
C MET A 1 17.72 7.47 4.14
N LEU A 2 17.55 6.58 3.15
CA LEU A 2 16.68 6.78 1.98
C LEU A 2 15.50 5.79 2.06
N THR A 3 14.26 6.29 2.09
CA THR A 3 13.03 5.50 2.22
C THR A 3 12.00 5.90 1.16
N SER A 4 12.41 5.82 -0.11
CA SER A 4 11.66 6.34 -1.27
C SER A 4 10.50 5.46 -1.73
N GLY A 5 10.29 4.28 -1.13
CA GLY A 5 9.16 3.40 -1.44
C GLY A 5 9.04 3.09 -2.93
N THR A 6 7.85 3.32 -3.49
CA THR A 6 7.52 3.05 -4.91
C THR A 6 7.76 4.24 -5.84
N PHE A 7 8.39 5.33 -5.37
CA PHE A 7 8.46 6.59 -6.13
C PHE A 7 9.63 6.68 -7.11
N LEU A 8 10.74 5.98 -6.87
CA LEU A 8 11.93 6.05 -7.73
C LEU A 8 11.65 5.44 -9.10
N ASN A 9 11.72 6.28 -10.15
CA ASN A 9 11.39 5.88 -11.53
C ASN A 9 10.08 5.08 -11.61
N GLY A 10 9.11 5.49 -10.77
CA GLY A 10 7.83 4.82 -10.58
C GLY A 10 6.98 4.85 -11.84
N LEU A 11 6.36 3.71 -12.16
CA LEU A 11 5.50 3.56 -13.33
C LEU A 11 4.24 2.80 -12.96
N ILE A 12 3.10 3.39 -13.28
CA ILE A 12 1.79 2.80 -13.03
C ILE A 12 1.30 2.13 -14.31
N HIS A 13 0.79 0.91 -14.16
CA HIS A 13 0.25 0.12 -15.25
C HIS A 13 -1.25 -0.09 -15.05
N ILE A 14 -2.07 0.34 -16.02
CA ILE A 14 -3.51 0.07 -16.09
C ILE A 14 -3.81 -0.57 -17.46
N GLY A 15 -3.88 -1.89 -17.49
CA GLY A 15 -3.92 -2.64 -18.75
C GLY A 15 -2.68 -2.33 -19.59
N GLU A 16 -2.90 -1.85 -20.81
CA GLU A 16 -1.83 -1.41 -21.72
C GLU A 16 -1.36 0.02 -21.47
N LYS A 17 -2.14 0.83 -20.73
CA LYS A 17 -1.80 2.22 -20.43
C LYS A 17 -0.72 2.28 -19.35
N GLN A 18 0.29 3.10 -19.59
CA GLN A 18 1.41 3.32 -18.69
C GLN A 18 1.58 4.81 -18.46
N PHE A 19 1.77 5.21 -17.20
CA PHE A 19 2.02 6.60 -16.85
C PHE A 19 3.00 6.69 -15.69
N GLY A 20 3.83 7.72 -15.71
CA GLY A 20 4.79 7.99 -14.64
C GLY A 20 4.06 8.32 -13.34
N GLY A 21 4.42 7.65 -12.25
CA GLY A 21 3.81 7.87 -10.95
C GLY A 21 4.37 6.94 -9.89
N GLY A 22 4.55 7.46 -8.67
CA GLY A 22 4.94 6.65 -7.51
C GLY A 22 3.75 5.92 -6.89
N ARG A 23 2.60 6.60 -6.84
CA ARG A 23 1.30 6.12 -6.37
C ARG A 23 0.20 6.71 -7.25
N ALA A 24 -1.00 6.14 -7.21
CA ALA A 24 -2.12 6.66 -7.99
C ALA A 24 -2.38 8.14 -7.64
N GLY A 25 -2.24 9.03 -8.63
CA GLY A 25 -2.39 10.48 -8.44
C GLY A 25 -1.13 11.21 -7.97
N GLU A 26 -0.02 10.53 -7.72
CA GLU A 26 1.24 11.12 -7.25
C GLU A 26 2.38 10.90 -8.25
N SER A 27 3.13 11.97 -8.55
CA SER A 27 4.25 11.95 -9.50
C SER A 27 5.39 11.03 -9.06
N ALA A 28 6.13 10.49 -10.04
CA ALA A 28 7.38 9.76 -9.76
C ALA A 28 8.55 10.71 -9.46
N SER A 29 9.54 10.20 -8.74
CA SER A 29 10.81 10.89 -8.48
C SER A 29 11.89 10.37 -9.43
N PHE A 30 12.68 11.30 -9.97
CA PHE A 30 13.75 11.02 -10.93
C PHE A 30 15.11 11.54 -10.41
N GLY A 31 16.22 11.06 -10.96
CA GLY A 31 17.58 11.53 -10.67
C GLY A 31 18.30 10.78 -9.55
N ILE A 32 17.58 10.38 -8.49
CA ILE A 32 18.21 9.67 -7.35
C ILE A 32 18.73 8.30 -7.76
N THR A 33 17.97 7.55 -8.57
CA THR A 33 18.38 6.23 -9.07
C THR A 33 19.67 6.34 -9.86
N GLU A 34 19.77 7.34 -10.74
CA GLU A 34 20.90 7.56 -11.63
C GLU A 34 22.15 7.92 -10.80
N ARG A 35 22.02 8.78 -9.78
CA ARG A 35 23.12 9.10 -8.87
C ARG A 35 23.61 7.90 -8.05
N LEU A 36 22.73 6.98 -7.68
CA LEU A 36 23.12 5.75 -6.98
C LEU A 36 23.87 4.81 -7.93
N VAL A 37 23.40 4.65 -9.17
CA VAL A 37 24.08 3.85 -10.18
C VAL A 37 25.47 4.41 -10.51
N GLU A 38 25.61 5.73 -10.65
CA GLU A 38 26.90 6.41 -10.83
C GLU A 38 27.90 6.11 -9.70
N ARG A 39 27.40 5.87 -8.48
CA ARG A 39 28.21 5.52 -7.30
C ARG A 39 28.49 4.01 -7.19
N GLY A 40 28.12 3.21 -8.18
CA GLY A 40 28.39 1.77 -8.25
C GLY A 40 27.28 0.88 -7.70
N PHE A 41 26.09 1.41 -7.40
CA PHE A 41 24.95 0.58 -6.99
C PHE A 41 24.25 -0.05 -8.20
N ALA A 42 23.84 -1.31 -8.07
CA ALA A 42 22.95 -1.93 -9.04
C ALA A 42 21.50 -1.44 -8.83
N SER A 43 20.76 -1.26 -9.93
CA SER A 43 19.33 -0.94 -9.89
C SER A 43 18.52 -1.97 -10.68
N GLY A 44 17.28 -2.19 -10.25
CA GLY A 44 16.33 -3.12 -10.88
C GLY A 44 14.89 -2.62 -10.69
N ARG A 45 13.92 -3.28 -11.34
CA ARG A 45 12.50 -2.91 -11.26
C ARG A 45 11.68 -4.02 -10.64
N MET A 46 10.85 -3.65 -9.67
CA MET A 46 9.83 -4.51 -9.06
C MET A 46 8.44 -3.96 -9.38
N LYS A 47 7.49 -4.85 -9.64
CA LYS A 47 6.09 -4.49 -9.89
C LYS A 47 5.20 -5.14 -8.84
N THR A 48 4.34 -4.34 -8.23
CA THR A 48 3.30 -4.79 -7.31
C THR A 48 1.94 -4.30 -7.82
N GLY A 49 0.88 -5.04 -7.51
CA GLY A 49 -0.49 -4.67 -7.86
C GLY A 49 -1.24 -4.11 -6.66
N THR A 50 -2.25 -3.29 -6.90
CA THR A 50 -3.25 -2.96 -5.88
C THR A 50 -4.64 -3.18 -6.46
N PRO A 51 -5.53 -3.89 -5.76
CA PRO A 51 -6.89 -4.12 -6.26
C PRO A 51 -7.66 -2.79 -6.46
N PRO A 52 -8.68 -2.78 -7.31
CA PRO A 52 -9.58 -1.63 -7.45
C PRO A 52 -10.29 -1.36 -6.12
N ARG A 53 -10.66 -0.09 -5.90
CA ARG A 53 -11.44 0.33 -4.72
C ARG A 53 -12.90 0.36 -5.15
N VAL A 54 -13.76 -0.30 -4.38
CA VAL A 54 -15.20 -0.42 -4.65
C VAL A 54 -15.96 0.30 -3.54
N ASP A 55 -17.08 0.94 -3.88
CA ASP A 55 -17.99 1.53 -2.90
C ASP A 55 -18.73 0.42 -2.15
N GLY A 56 -18.56 0.35 -0.82
CA GLY A 56 -19.20 -0.68 0.01
C GLY A 56 -20.73 -0.70 -0.10
N ARG A 57 -21.36 0.44 -0.43
CA ARG A 57 -22.83 0.53 -0.62
C ARG A 57 -23.32 -0.21 -1.87
N SER A 58 -22.42 -0.55 -2.79
CA SER A 58 -22.73 -1.29 -4.02
C SER A 58 -22.61 -2.81 -3.85
N LEU A 59 -22.22 -3.28 -2.66
CA LEU A 59 -22.00 -4.69 -2.38
C LEU A 59 -23.21 -5.32 -1.69
N ASP A 60 -23.54 -6.55 -2.09
CA ASP A 60 -24.55 -7.37 -1.44
C ASP A 60 -23.91 -8.24 -0.35
N TYR A 61 -23.85 -7.70 0.87
CA TYR A 61 -23.26 -8.38 2.04
C TYR A 61 -24.03 -9.64 2.48
N SER A 62 -25.29 -9.81 2.06
CA SER A 62 -26.08 -11.00 2.42
C SER A 62 -25.54 -12.30 1.81
N LYS A 63 -24.72 -12.18 0.76
CA LYS A 63 -24.07 -13.30 0.06
C LYS A 63 -22.64 -13.58 0.55
N MET A 64 -22.16 -12.82 1.53
CA MET A 64 -20.78 -12.84 2.00
C MET A 64 -20.69 -13.46 3.40
N ILE A 65 -19.50 -13.85 3.83
CA ILE A 65 -19.28 -14.47 5.14
C ILE A 65 -18.58 -13.46 6.04
N GLU A 66 -19.27 -13.01 7.08
CA GLU A 66 -18.70 -12.07 8.05
C GLU A 66 -17.51 -12.69 8.80
N GLN A 67 -16.44 -11.92 8.90
CA GLN A 67 -15.19 -12.24 9.60
C GLN A 67 -14.98 -11.17 10.69
N PRO A 68 -15.47 -11.41 11.92
CA PRO A 68 -15.29 -10.48 13.02
C PRO A 68 -13.81 -10.40 13.44
N GLY A 69 -13.42 -9.28 14.05
CA GLY A 69 -12.12 -9.20 14.72
C GLY A 69 -12.07 -10.05 15.99
N ASP A 70 -10.88 -10.18 16.57
CA ASP A 70 -10.67 -10.93 17.79
C ASP A 70 -11.52 -10.42 18.96
N GLU A 71 -12.08 -11.33 19.76
CA GLU A 71 -12.87 -10.98 20.96
C GLU A 71 -12.05 -10.23 22.01
N GLN A 72 -10.76 -10.55 22.12
CA GLN A 72 -9.79 -9.88 22.98
C GLN A 72 -8.66 -9.30 22.12
N PRO A 73 -8.82 -8.07 21.59
CA PRO A 73 -7.84 -7.50 20.67
C PRO A 73 -6.52 -7.21 21.40
N SER A 74 -5.42 -7.63 20.80
CA SER A 74 -4.08 -7.33 21.27
C SER A 74 -3.58 -5.99 20.74
N THR A 75 -2.69 -5.34 21.47
CA THR A 75 -2.01 -4.11 21.02
C THR A 75 -0.75 -4.46 20.23
N PHE A 76 -0.43 -3.67 19.20
CA PHE A 76 0.85 -3.79 18.48
C PHE A 76 2.05 -3.32 19.31
N SER A 77 1.81 -2.42 20.29
CA SER A 77 2.85 -1.85 21.15
C SER A 77 3.00 -2.65 22.45
N TYR A 78 4.25 -2.80 22.91
CA TYR A 78 4.57 -3.35 24.23
C TYR A 78 4.56 -2.30 25.36
N LEU A 79 4.36 -1.02 25.03
CA LEU A 79 4.34 0.04 26.03
C LEU A 79 3.07 -0.06 26.91
N PRO A 80 3.19 0.21 28.22
CA PRO A 80 2.12 -0.02 29.19
C PRO A 80 0.88 0.85 28.97
N THR A 81 1.03 2.01 28.29
CA THR A 81 -0.09 2.90 27.97
C THR A 81 -0.42 2.78 26.49
N THR A 82 -1.25 1.81 26.13
CA THR A 82 -1.80 1.71 24.79
C THR A 82 -3.31 1.57 24.89
N ASN A 83 -4.05 2.55 24.35
CA ASN A 83 -5.49 2.44 24.23
C ASN A 83 -5.82 1.30 23.26
N LEU A 84 -6.70 0.39 23.66
CA LEU A 84 -7.23 -0.62 22.75
C LEU A 84 -7.87 0.07 21.54
N CYS A 85 -7.50 -0.37 20.34
CA CYS A 85 -8.09 0.13 19.11
C CYS A 85 -9.60 -0.13 19.13
N LYS A 86 -10.39 0.82 18.63
CA LYS A 86 -11.85 0.70 18.56
C LYS A 86 -12.26 -0.60 17.86
N ARG A 87 -13.40 -1.16 18.26
CA ARG A 87 -13.97 -2.40 17.68
C ARG A 87 -13.84 -2.37 16.15
N SER A 88 -13.14 -3.34 15.59
CA SER A 88 -12.93 -3.45 14.15
C SER A 88 -14.26 -3.70 13.45
N VAL A 89 -14.42 -3.07 12.28
CA VAL A 89 -15.53 -3.41 11.38
C VAL A 89 -15.25 -4.83 10.86
N PRO A 90 -16.20 -5.76 10.98
CA PRO A 90 -16.04 -7.10 10.44
C PRO A 90 -15.76 -7.06 8.93
N ALA A 91 -14.78 -7.84 8.48
CA ALA A 91 -14.60 -8.05 7.06
C ALA A 91 -15.73 -8.96 6.55
N THR A 92 -16.06 -8.88 5.26
CA THR A 92 -17.09 -9.71 4.64
C THR A 92 -16.56 -10.35 3.37
#